data_AF-A0A525CER9-F1
#
_entry.id   AF-A0A525CER9-F1
#
_cell.length_a   1.000
_cell.length_b   1.000
_cell.length_c   1.000
_cell.angle_alpha   90.00
_cell.angle_beta   90.00
_cell.angle_gamma   90.00
#
_symmetry.space_group_name_H-M   'P 1'
#
loop_
_entity.id
_entity.type
_entity.pdbx_description
1 polymer ?
#
loop_
_entity_poly.entity_id
_entity_poly.type
_entity_poly.pdbx_seq_one_letter_code
_entity_poly.pdbx_strand_id
1 'polypeptide(L)'
;MNNNILKKTSLAVVSAAALMMSSAVFANGDAKASEQASAEEVKKLKMLESKVESMTNAVEQIIQSDQVAMVETPYLDAEFVFNERVNVALGSATLEEALTVLLPQNWILDLDITNPKLLNSRYKILSTSPRKEAVSKLLIQISNTIPGVKLVDQWFFDLTSEDGTPTPTLLIHQQ
;
A
#
# COMPACT_ATOMS: atom_id res chain seq x y z
N MET A 1 -0.79 -18.41 -12.16
CA MET A 1 0.57 -18.82 -11.73
C MET A 1 1.47 -17.58 -11.71
N ASN A 2 2.36 -17.47 -10.71
CA ASN A 2 3.46 -16.47 -10.55
C ASN A 2 3.33 -15.28 -9.58
N ASN A 3 2.81 -15.47 -8.36
CA ASN A 3 3.11 -14.55 -7.23
C ASN A 3 3.99 -15.18 -6.13
N ASN A 4 4.37 -16.45 -6.26
CA ASN A 4 5.19 -17.17 -5.26
C ASN A 4 6.71 -17.08 -5.47
N ILE A 5 7.17 -16.50 -6.60
CA ILE A 5 8.61 -16.43 -6.91
C ILE A 5 9.25 -15.18 -6.29
N LEU A 6 8.55 -14.04 -6.33
CA LEU A 6 9.02 -12.77 -5.76
C LEU A 6 9.16 -12.79 -4.23
N LYS A 7 8.30 -13.55 -3.52
CA LYS A 7 8.37 -13.72 -2.06
C LYS A 7 9.52 -14.63 -1.60
N LYS A 8 9.97 -15.58 -2.43
CA LYS A 8 11.10 -16.46 -2.11
C LYS A 8 12.45 -15.79 -2.35
N THR A 9 12.53 -14.84 -3.28
CA THR A 9 13.75 -14.08 -3.58
C THR A 9 14.16 -13.10 -2.48
N SER A 10 13.23 -12.50 -1.73
CA SER A 10 13.60 -11.61 -0.62
C SER A 10 14.10 -12.37 0.62
N LEU A 11 13.55 -13.57 0.88
CA LEU A 11 13.96 -14.39 2.03
C LEU A 11 15.31 -15.10 1.80
N ALA A 12 15.62 -15.49 0.56
CA ALA A 12 16.88 -16.14 0.22
C ALA A 12 18.09 -15.18 0.20
N VAL A 13 17.89 -13.91 -0.19
CA VAL A 13 18.97 -12.91 -0.26
C VAL A 13 19.41 -12.47 1.15
N VAL A 14 18.49 -12.39 2.11
CA VAL A 14 18.83 -12.10 3.51
C VAL A 14 19.56 -13.28 4.16
N SER A 15 19.19 -14.52 3.82
CA SER A 15 19.84 -15.72 4.36
C SER A 15 21.26 -15.93 3.79
N ALA A 16 21.48 -15.66 2.50
CA ALA A 16 22.81 -15.77 1.88
C ALA A 16 23.79 -14.68 2.38
N ALA A 17 23.31 -13.45 2.61
CA ALA A 17 24.16 -12.37 3.14
C ALA A 17 24.60 -12.66 4.60
N ALA A 18 23.73 -13.23 5.43
CA ALA A 18 24.06 -13.61 6.81
C ALA A 18 25.02 -14.81 6.90
N LEU A 19 24.89 -15.79 5.99
CA LEU A 19 25.78 -16.96 5.94
C LEU A 19 27.17 -16.64 5.37
N MET A 20 27.28 -15.72 4.40
CA MET A 20 28.59 -15.34 3.83
C MET A 20 29.44 -14.45 4.74
N MET A 21 28.83 -13.73 5.69
CA MET A 21 29.59 -12.94 6.68
C MET A 21 30.15 -13.80 7.82
N SER A 22 29.63 -15.02 8.02
CA SER A 22 30.12 -15.93 9.06
C SER A 22 31.39 -16.69 8.66
N SER A 23 31.69 -16.85 7.36
CA SER A 23 32.85 -17.60 6.89
C SER A 23 34.13 -16.78 6.74
N ALA A 24 34.05 -15.45 6.75
CA ALA A 24 35.20 -14.57 6.62
C ALA A 24 36.00 -14.37 7.93
N VAL A 25 35.50 -14.86 9.07
CA VAL A 25 36.10 -14.63 10.40
C VAL A 25 37.12 -15.71 10.81
N PHE A 26 37.25 -16.81 10.05
CA PHE A 26 38.19 -17.90 10.37
C PHE A 26 39.39 -17.99 9.41
N ALA A 27 39.92 -16.86 8.95
CA ALA A 27 41.15 -16.82 8.16
C ALA A 27 42.04 -15.66 8.59
N ASN A 28 42.67 -15.79 9.75
CA ASN A 28 44.07 -15.38 9.95
C ASN A 28 44.52 -15.82 11.35
N GLY A 29 45.42 -16.80 11.37
CA GLY A 29 46.32 -16.95 12.51
C GLY A 29 47.27 -15.77 12.54
N ASP A 30 47.38 -15.12 13.69
CA ASP A 30 48.65 -15.01 14.40
C ASP A 30 48.42 -14.43 15.79
N ALA A 31 49.06 -15.07 16.76
CA ALA A 31 48.93 -14.81 18.17
C ALA A 31 49.60 -13.48 18.57
N LYS A 32 49.04 -12.86 19.62
CA LYS A 32 49.62 -11.80 20.49
C LYS A 32 49.22 -10.34 20.19
N ALA A 33 47.93 -10.05 20.25
CA ALA A 33 47.40 -8.72 20.64
C ALA A 33 45.95 -8.80 21.21
N SER A 34 45.56 -9.96 21.76
CA SER A 34 44.21 -10.51 21.60
C SER A 34 43.24 -10.40 22.79
N GLU A 35 43.56 -9.75 23.91
CA GLU A 35 42.65 -9.79 25.07
C GLU A 35 41.81 -8.53 25.30
N GLN A 36 42.23 -7.35 24.80
CA GLN A 36 41.43 -6.12 24.95
C GLN A 36 40.58 -5.77 23.72
N ALA A 37 40.99 -6.16 22.50
CA ALA A 37 40.16 -5.99 21.30
C ALA A 37 38.98 -6.98 21.25
N SER A 38 39.21 -8.22 21.73
CA SER A 38 38.19 -9.29 21.74
C SER A 38 37.01 -8.99 22.66
N ALA A 39 37.22 -8.36 23.83
CA ALA A 39 36.14 -8.05 24.76
C ALA A 39 35.17 -6.99 24.20
N GLU A 40 35.67 -6.03 23.42
CA GLU A 40 34.86 -4.97 22.84
C GLU A 40 34.11 -5.46 21.58
N GLU A 41 34.73 -6.33 20.79
CA GLU A 41 34.10 -7.01 19.65
C GLU A 41 33.00 -7.98 20.12
N VAL A 42 33.24 -8.75 21.18
CA VAL A 42 32.22 -9.63 21.80
C VAL A 42 31.06 -8.81 22.37
N LYS A 43 31.33 -7.63 22.95
CA LYS A 43 30.27 -6.73 23.45
C LYS A 43 29.44 -6.14 22.30
N LYS A 44 30.08 -5.77 21.20
CA LYS A 44 29.41 -5.31 19.97
C LYS A 44 28.57 -6.42 19.33
N LEU A 45 29.07 -7.66 19.30
CA LEU A 45 28.35 -8.83 18.80
C LEU A 45 27.10 -9.15 19.65
N LYS A 46 27.22 -9.18 20.99
CA LYS A 46 26.04 -9.36 21.87
C LYS A 46 25.01 -8.25 21.72
N MET A 47 25.45 -7.03 21.50
CA MET A 47 24.57 -5.88 21.28
C MET A 47 23.87 -5.98 19.91
N LEU A 48 24.54 -6.54 18.90
CA LEU A 48 23.98 -6.80 17.59
C LEU A 48 22.97 -7.95 17.63
N GLU A 49 23.27 -9.04 18.34
CA GLU A 49 22.35 -10.17 18.57
C GLU A 49 21.07 -9.73 19.28
N SER A 50 21.20 -8.96 20.37
CA SER A 50 20.06 -8.38 21.08
C SER A 50 19.23 -7.47 20.18
N LYS A 51 19.87 -6.71 19.28
CA LYS A 51 19.17 -5.83 18.33
C LYS A 51 18.44 -6.64 17.26
N VAL A 52 19.06 -7.70 16.73
CA VAL A 52 18.42 -8.63 15.79
C VAL A 52 17.23 -9.32 16.43
N GLU A 53 17.36 -9.80 17.67
CA GLU A 53 16.25 -10.42 18.42
C GLU A 53 15.10 -9.44 18.67
N SER A 54 15.40 -8.19 19.03
CA SER A 54 14.38 -7.14 19.16
C SER A 54 13.68 -6.81 17.84
N MET A 55 14.41 -6.84 16.72
CA MET A 55 13.84 -6.66 15.39
C MET A 55 12.97 -7.84 14.98
N THR A 56 13.40 -9.07 15.28
CA THR A 56 12.62 -10.29 15.00
C THR A 56 11.34 -10.29 15.80
N ASN A 57 11.39 -9.95 17.09
CA ASN A 57 10.20 -9.85 17.94
C ASN A 57 9.26 -8.72 17.49
N ALA A 58 9.81 -7.58 17.04
CA ALA A 58 9.00 -6.51 16.47
C ALA A 58 8.32 -6.95 15.15
N VAL A 59 9.02 -7.70 14.30
CA VAL A 59 8.45 -8.27 13.08
C VAL A 59 7.39 -9.33 13.39
N GLU A 60 7.61 -10.19 14.38
CA GLU A 60 6.61 -11.16 14.83
C GLU A 60 5.37 -10.50 15.43
N GLN A 61 5.54 -9.41 16.19
CA GLN A 61 4.41 -8.62 16.68
C GLN A 61 3.64 -7.96 15.54
N ILE A 62 4.32 -7.43 14.52
CA ILE A 62 3.68 -6.88 13.32
C ILE A 62 2.87 -7.97 12.60
N ILE A 63 3.44 -9.17 12.43
CA ILE A 63 2.78 -10.31 11.78
C ILE A 63 1.58 -10.82 12.60
N GLN A 64 1.66 -10.81 13.93
CA GLN A 64 0.54 -11.19 14.80
C GLN A 64 -0.56 -10.14 14.84
N SER A 65 -0.23 -8.85 14.72
CA SER A 65 -1.22 -7.77 14.57
C SER A 65 -1.87 -7.73 13.18
N ASP A 66 -1.23 -8.31 12.16
CA ASP A 66 -1.78 -8.45 10.79
C ASP A 66 -2.72 -9.66 10.63
N GLN A 67 -3.00 -10.42 11.69
CA GLN A 67 -4.25 -11.20 11.78
C GLN A 67 -5.41 -10.22 12.01
N VAL A 68 -5.63 -9.35 11.02
CA VAL A 68 -6.79 -8.50 10.91
C VAL A 68 -7.98 -9.44 10.85
N ALA A 69 -8.73 -9.51 11.95
CA ALA A 69 -10.06 -10.12 11.96
C ALA A 69 -10.78 -9.61 10.70
N MET A 70 -11.26 -10.51 9.84
CA MET A 70 -12.01 -10.14 8.64
C MET A 70 -13.14 -9.22 9.08
N VAL A 71 -12.94 -7.91 8.89
CA VAL A 71 -13.99 -6.94 9.13
C VAL A 71 -14.96 -7.19 8.01
N GLU A 72 -16.09 -7.82 8.34
CA GLU A 72 -17.22 -7.92 7.41
C GLU A 72 -17.51 -6.50 6.92
N THR A 73 -17.12 -6.19 5.69
CA THR A 73 -17.49 -4.94 5.05
C THR A 73 -19.01 -4.94 4.95
N PRO A 74 -19.71 -4.05 5.69
CA PRO A 74 -21.15 -4.04 5.65
C PRO A 74 -21.58 -3.77 4.22
N TYR A 75 -22.45 -4.62 3.67
CA TYR A 75 -23.06 -4.37 2.38
C TYR A 75 -23.82 -3.04 2.47
N LEU A 76 -23.36 -2.04 1.71
CA LEU A 76 -24.01 -0.74 1.61
C LEU A 76 -24.92 -0.76 0.39
N ASP A 77 -26.19 -0.41 0.60
CA ASP A 77 -27.15 -0.27 -0.48
C ASP A 77 -26.72 0.82 -1.47
N ALA A 78 -26.92 0.56 -2.77
CA ALA A 78 -26.46 1.45 -3.83
C ALA A 78 -27.10 2.83 -3.78
N GLU A 79 -28.38 2.91 -3.41
CA GLU A 79 -29.09 4.19 -3.29
C GLU A 79 -28.52 5.01 -2.13
N PHE A 80 -28.21 4.35 -1.02
CA PHE A 80 -27.54 4.99 0.11
C PHE A 80 -26.16 5.54 -0.31
N VAL A 81 -25.33 4.71 -0.95
CA VAL A 81 -23.97 5.14 -1.36
C VAL A 81 -24.03 6.31 -2.34
N PHE A 82 -24.94 6.30 -3.31
CA PHE A 82 -25.02 7.38 -4.29
C PHE A 82 -25.52 8.70 -3.72
N ASN A 83 -26.48 8.64 -2.80
CA ASN A 83 -27.17 9.81 -2.28
C ASN A 83 -26.52 10.41 -1.03
N GLU A 84 -25.63 9.68 -0.36
CA GLU A 84 -24.86 10.20 0.77
C GLU A 84 -24.08 11.45 0.35
N ARG A 85 -24.22 12.53 1.13
CA ARG A 85 -23.50 13.77 0.89
C ARG A 85 -22.06 13.64 1.36
N VAL A 86 -21.13 13.94 0.48
CA VAL A 86 -19.72 14.08 0.84
C VAL A 86 -19.47 15.49 1.40
N ASN A 87 -18.45 15.68 2.24
CA ASN A 87 -17.98 17.00 2.65
C ASN A 87 -16.47 17.04 2.49
N VAL A 88 -16.02 17.53 1.34
CA VAL A 88 -14.61 17.46 0.94
C VAL A 88 -14.14 18.82 0.46
N ALA A 89 -12.97 19.23 0.96
CA ALA A 89 -12.27 20.43 0.53
C ALA A 89 -10.76 20.18 0.45
N LEU A 90 -10.29 19.77 -0.72
CA LEU A 90 -8.85 19.60 -0.99
C LEU A 90 -8.39 20.66 -1.98
N GLY A 91 -7.37 21.42 -1.59
CA GLY A 91 -6.80 22.49 -2.42
C GLY A 91 -5.99 21.98 -3.62
N SER A 92 -5.42 20.78 -3.50
CA SER A 92 -4.53 20.17 -4.49
C SER A 92 -4.38 18.69 -4.16
N ALA A 93 -4.96 17.80 -4.97
CA ALA A 93 -4.89 16.36 -4.83
C ALA A 93 -4.72 15.69 -6.21
N THR A 94 -4.06 14.54 -6.26
CA THR A 94 -4.05 13.68 -7.45
C THR A 94 -5.45 13.13 -7.72
N LEU A 95 -5.67 12.56 -8.91
CA LEU A 95 -6.95 11.94 -9.26
C LEU A 95 -7.33 10.82 -8.27
N GLU A 96 -6.36 9.97 -7.91
CA GLU A 96 -6.54 8.88 -6.96
C GLU A 96 -6.96 9.39 -5.58
N GLU A 97 -6.19 10.33 -5.01
CA GLU A 97 -6.49 10.93 -3.71
C GLU A 97 -7.85 11.62 -3.69
N ALA A 98 -8.19 12.34 -4.77
CA ALA A 98 -9.46 13.05 -4.87
C ALA A 98 -10.66 12.08 -4.90
N LEU A 99 -10.53 10.94 -5.59
CA LEU A 99 -11.59 9.94 -5.67
C LEU A 99 -11.69 9.11 -4.39
N THR A 100 -10.58 8.69 -3.80
CA THR A 100 -10.56 7.90 -2.55
C THR A 100 -11.27 8.63 -1.42
N VAL A 101 -11.11 9.95 -1.30
CA VAL A 101 -11.80 10.75 -0.25
C VAL A 101 -13.31 10.87 -0.50
N LEU A 102 -13.80 10.66 -1.72
CA LEU A 102 -15.23 10.66 -2.03
C LEU A 102 -15.89 9.31 -1.72
N LEU A 103 -15.13 8.22 -1.72
CA LEU A 103 -15.65 6.87 -1.56
C LEU A 103 -15.96 6.53 -0.10
N PRO A 104 -16.89 5.59 0.16
CA PRO A 104 -17.05 5.00 1.48
C PRO A 104 -15.75 4.31 1.94
N GLN A 105 -15.63 4.10 3.24
CA GLN A 105 -14.54 3.29 3.78
C GLN A 105 -14.58 1.87 3.19
N ASN A 106 -13.41 1.30 2.95
CA ASN A 106 -13.20 -0.05 2.42
C ASN A 106 -13.66 -0.27 0.97
N TRP A 107 -13.95 0.80 0.23
CA TRP A 107 -14.13 0.71 -1.22
C TRP A 107 -12.79 0.69 -1.93
N ILE A 108 -12.71 -0.14 -2.97
CA ILE A 108 -11.55 -0.19 -3.86
C ILE A 108 -11.74 0.87 -4.95
N LEU A 109 -10.67 1.60 -5.23
CA LEU A 109 -10.58 2.45 -6.41
C LEU A 109 -9.66 1.77 -7.42
N ASP A 110 -10.17 1.55 -8.64
CA ASP A 110 -9.40 1.04 -9.76
C ASP A 110 -9.33 2.09 -10.88
N LEU A 111 -8.14 2.31 -11.42
CA LEU A 111 -7.85 3.36 -12.40
C LEU A 111 -7.26 2.75 -13.67
N ASP A 112 -8.08 2.62 -14.70
CA ASP A 112 -7.64 2.24 -16.05
C ASP A 112 -7.36 3.50 -16.88
N ILE A 113 -6.19 4.10 -16.63
CA ILE A 113 -5.78 5.39 -17.21
C ILE A 113 -4.45 5.25 -17.92
N THR A 114 -4.46 5.54 -19.22
CA THR A 114 -3.27 5.47 -20.07
C THR A 114 -2.52 6.79 -20.13
N ASN A 115 -3.19 7.93 -19.93
CA ASN A 115 -2.57 9.24 -20.02
C ASN A 115 -1.85 9.62 -18.70
N PRO A 116 -0.51 9.69 -18.68
CA PRO A 116 0.24 9.97 -17.45
C PRO A 116 0.00 11.40 -16.93
N LYS A 117 -0.48 12.33 -17.76
CA LYS A 117 -0.82 13.69 -17.28
C LYS A 117 -1.98 13.67 -16.30
N LEU A 118 -2.94 12.76 -16.46
CA LEU A 118 -4.08 12.65 -15.54
C LEU A 118 -3.62 12.20 -14.14
N LEU A 119 -2.72 11.22 -14.10
CA LEU A 119 -2.22 10.65 -12.84
C LEU A 119 -1.32 11.62 -12.08
N ASN A 120 -0.49 12.40 -12.80
CA ASN A 120 0.49 13.30 -12.19
C ASN A 120 -0.03 14.72 -11.93
N SER A 121 -1.16 15.09 -12.54
CA SER A 121 -1.74 16.43 -12.34
C SER A 121 -2.41 16.51 -10.98
N ARG A 122 -2.51 17.75 -10.48
CA ARG A 122 -3.19 18.04 -9.23
C ARG A 122 -4.43 18.87 -9.47
N TYR A 123 -5.50 18.48 -8.81
CA TYR A 123 -6.84 19.03 -8.95
C TYR A 123 -7.32 19.55 -7.62
N LYS A 124 -8.10 20.64 -7.68
CA LYS A 124 -8.85 21.14 -6.54
C LYS A 124 -10.22 20.48 -6.52
N ILE A 125 -10.64 20.00 -5.36
CA ILE A 125 -11.98 19.45 -5.15
C ILE A 125 -12.66 20.14 -3.97
N LEU A 126 -13.88 20.62 -4.21
CA LEU A 126 -14.76 21.26 -3.23
C LEU A 126 -16.17 20.75 -3.48
N SER A 127 -16.71 19.93 -2.58
CA SER A 127 -18.05 19.37 -2.76
C SER A 127 -18.77 19.12 -1.45
N THR A 128 -20.05 19.48 -1.44
CA THR A 128 -21.07 19.09 -0.46
C THR A 128 -22.26 18.37 -1.11
N SER A 129 -22.08 17.95 -2.38
CA SER A 129 -23.07 17.25 -3.19
C SER A 129 -23.21 15.78 -2.78
N PRO A 130 -24.27 15.08 -3.21
CA PRO A 130 -24.32 13.61 -3.21
C PRO A 130 -23.07 13.01 -3.87
N ARG A 131 -22.59 11.88 -3.35
CA ARG A 131 -21.36 11.21 -3.79
C ARG A 131 -21.30 11.00 -5.30
N LYS A 132 -22.37 10.45 -5.90
CA LYS A 132 -22.42 10.19 -7.35
C LYS A 132 -22.27 11.48 -8.16
N GLU A 133 -22.91 12.56 -7.72
CA GLU A 133 -22.81 13.87 -8.36
C GLU A 133 -21.41 14.47 -8.16
N ALA A 134 -20.81 14.32 -6.97
CA ALA A 134 -19.46 14.80 -6.68
C ALA A 134 -18.39 14.10 -7.54
N VAL A 135 -18.46 12.78 -7.69
CA VAL A 135 -17.57 12.00 -8.57
C VAL A 135 -17.76 12.44 -10.02
N SER A 136 -19.01 12.50 -10.52
CA SER A 136 -19.29 12.92 -11.88
C SER A 136 -18.76 14.33 -12.19
N LYS A 137 -18.97 15.29 -11.28
CA LYS A 137 -18.43 16.65 -11.41
C LYS A 137 -16.91 16.68 -11.48
N LEU A 138 -16.23 15.90 -10.64
CA LEU A 138 -14.77 15.78 -10.66
C LEU A 138 -14.29 15.25 -12.02
N LEU A 139 -14.87 14.17 -12.51
CA LEU A 139 -14.48 13.55 -13.79
C LEU A 139 -14.73 14.50 -14.98
N ILE A 140 -15.84 15.23 -14.97
CA ILE A 140 -16.16 16.26 -15.98
C ILE A 140 -15.13 17.40 -15.92
N GLN A 141 -14.83 17.93 -14.73
CA GLN A 141 -13.83 18.98 -14.56
C GLN A 141 -12.46 18.56 -15.12
N ILE A 142 -12.05 17.33 -14.84
CA ILE A 142 -10.77 16.78 -15.30
C ILE A 142 -10.76 16.57 -16.81
N SER A 143 -11.83 15.98 -17.37
CA SER A 143 -12.00 15.77 -18.81
C SER A 143 -11.99 17.11 -19.59
N ASN A 144 -12.56 18.17 -19.01
CA ASN A 144 -12.52 19.51 -19.60
C ASN A 144 -11.14 20.17 -19.53
N THR A 145 -10.29 19.75 -18.60
CA THR A 145 -8.93 20.31 -18.42
C THR A 145 -7.95 19.71 -19.42
N ILE A 146 -8.13 18.46 -19.84
CA ILE A 146 -7.25 17.77 -20.78
C ILE A 146 -8.03 17.45 -22.08
N PRO A 147 -7.81 18.21 -23.16
CA PRO A 147 -8.51 18.00 -24.43
C PRO A 147 -8.33 16.59 -24.97
N GLY A 148 -9.43 16.00 -25.47
CA GLY A 148 -9.42 14.68 -26.09
C GLY A 148 -9.38 13.51 -25.11
N VAL A 149 -9.61 13.76 -23.82
CA VAL A 149 -9.65 12.73 -22.78
C VAL A 149 -11.02 12.75 -22.11
N LYS A 150 -11.66 11.59 -22.01
CA LYS A 150 -12.93 11.45 -21.29
C LYS A 150 -12.79 10.37 -20.24
N LEU A 151 -13.13 10.70 -19.01
CA LEU A 151 -13.17 9.74 -17.90
C LEU A 151 -14.61 9.29 -17.65
N VAL A 152 -14.78 8.01 -17.38
CA VAL A 152 -16.07 7.39 -17.09
C VAL A 152 -15.96 6.55 -15.83
N ASP A 153 -16.96 6.66 -14.96
CA ASP A 153 -17.12 5.87 -13.75
C ASP A 153 -18.01 4.63 -13.98
N GLN A 154 -17.61 3.52 -13.37
CA GLN A 154 -18.40 2.31 -13.24
C GLN A 154 -18.36 1.82 -11.79
N TRP A 155 -19.53 1.54 -11.23
CA TRP A 155 -19.70 1.19 -9.82
C TRP A 155 -20.08 -0.28 -9.71
N PHE A 156 -19.33 -1.02 -8.90
CA PHE A 156 -19.56 -2.42 -8.63
C PHE A 156 -19.74 -2.62 -7.12
N PHE A 157 -20.88 -3.16 -6.71
CA PHE A 157 -21.24 -3.30 -5.29
C PHE A 157 -21.08 -4.73 -4.78
N ASP A 158 -21.07 -5.68 -5.70
CA ASP A 158 -21.21 -7.12 -5.49
C ASP A 158 -20.00 -7.92 -5.97
N LEU A 159 -18.90 -7.24 -6.32
CA LEU A 159 -17.64 -7.91 -6.62
C LEU A 159 -17.12 -8.62 -5.37
N THR A 160 -16.55 -9.80 -5.60
CA THR A 160 -15.91 -10.61 -4.58
C THR A 160 -14.51 -10.97 -5.06
N SER A 161 -13.56 -10.92 -4.13
CA SER A 161 -12.18 -11.36 -4.35
C SER A 161 -12.09 -12.89 -4.39
N GLU A 162 -10.95 -13.44 -4.82
CA GLU A 162 -10.71 -14.89 -4.96
C GLU A 162 -10.91 -15.67 -3.65
N ASP A 163 -10.74 -15.00 -2.52
CA ASP A 163 -10.95 -15.51 -1.16
C ASP A 163 -12.41 -15.38 -0.67
N GLY A 164 -13.32 -14.87 -1.51
CA GLY A 164 -14.74 -14.69 -1.20
C GLY A 164 -15.08 -13.40 -0.44
N THR A 165 -14.09 -12.54 -0.19
CA THR A 165 -14.29 -11.26 0.50
C THR A 165 -15.03 -10.27 -0.41
N PRO A 166 -16.10 -9.57 0.05
CA PRO A 166 -16.73 -8.51 -0.72
C PRO A 166 -15.78 -7.35 -0.98
N THR A 167 -15.69 -6.92 -2.23
CA THR A 167 -14.80 -5.86 -2.69
C THR A 167 -15.59 -4.86 -3.54
N PRO A 168 -16.39 -3.98 -2.92
CA PRO A 168 -17.06 -2.94 -3.68
C PRO A 168 -16.02 -2.02 -4.34
N THR A 169 -16.18 -1.76 -5.63
CA THR A 169 -15.15 -1.13 -6.45
C THR A 169 -15.75 0.00 -7.29
N LEU A 170 -15.06 1.14 -7.30
CA LEU A 170 -15.22 2.17 -8.32
C LEU A 170 -14.11 2.00 -9.36
N LEU A 171 -14.48 1.72 -10.60
CA LEU A 171 -13.57 1.74 -11.74
C LEU A 171 -13.69 3.09 -12.46
N ILE A 172 -12.58 3.78 -12.63
CA ILE A 172 -12.47 4.91 -13.54
C ILE A 172 -11.65 4.48 -14.74
N HIS A 173 -12.23 4.58 -15.93
CA HIS A 173 -11.53 4.24 -17.16
C HIS A 173 -11.52 5.42 -18.14
N GLN A 174 -10.43 5.51 -18.90
CA GLN A 174 -10.26 6.49 -19.96
C GLN A 174 -10.92 6.00 -21.26
N GLN A 175 -11.78 6.84 -21.85
CA GLN A 175 -12.35 6.68 -23.19
C GLN A 175 -11.58 7.47 -24.23
#